data_AF-A0A953PMP5-F1
#
_entry.id   AF-A0A953PMP5-F1
#
_cell.length_a   1.000
_cell.length_b   1.000
_cell.length_c   1.000
_cell.angle_alpha   90.00
_cell.angle_beta   90.00
_cell.angle_gamma   90.00
#
_symmetry.space_group_name_H-M   'P 1'
#
loop_
_entity.id
_entity.type
_entity.pdbx_description
1 polymer ?
#
loop_
_entity_poly.entity_id
_entity_poly.type
_entity_poly.pdbx_seq_one_letter_code
_entity_poly.pdbx_strand_id
1 'polypeptide(L)'
;MKALLLKRGNELVKDGQYQGPSHDLPKLAELVPIEMSAHETDLLRRLSHFIRYGGRYPIPKRAQELRLLESPQGGFSAATTWTTPSDQSLFNALVEKLERLIDDRSA
;
A
#
# COMPACT_ATOMS: atom_id res chain seq x y z
N MET A 1 -4.76 3.96 -6.27
CA MET A 1 -3.49 4.58 -6.73
C MET A 1 -3.21 4.37 -8.21
N LYS A 2 -3.09 3.13 -8.75
CA LYS A 2 -2.87 2.93 -10.20
C LYS A 2 -3.93 3.63 -11.08
N ALA A 3 -5.19 3.59 -10.67
CA ALA A 3 -6.28 4.32 -11.32
C ALA A 3 -6.03 5.84 -11.38
N LEU A 4 -5.50 6.45 -10.30
CA LEU A 4 -5.15 7.87 -10.28
C LEU A 4 -3.99 8.21 -11.21
N LEU A 5 -3.00 7.33 -11.33
CA LEU A 5 -1.89 7.51 -12.27
C LEU A 5 -2.42 7.55 -13.72
N LEU A 6 -3.27 6.57 -14.08
CA LEU A 6 -3.88 6.49 -15.40
C LEU A 6 -4.80 7.68 -15.69
N LYS A 7 -5.64 8.08 -14.72
CA LYS A 7 -6.53 9.25 -14.85
C LYS A 7 -5.76 10.53 -15.18
N ARG A 8 -4.51 10.64 -14.74
CA ARG A 8 -3.64 11.81 -14.98
C ARG A 8 -2.86 11.73 -16.29
N GLY A 9 -3.10 10.71 -17.11
CA GLY A 9 -2.41 10.52 -18.38
C GLY A 9 -1.03 9.87 -18.26
N ASN A 10 -0.67 9.30 -17.10
CA ASN A 10 0.55 8.50 -16.99
C ASN A 10 0.33 7.13 -17.64
N GLU A 11 1.38 6.62 -18.29
CA GLU A 11 1.39 5.27 -18.84
C GLU A 11 1.97 4.28 -17.82
N LEU A 12 1.26 3.18 -17.58
CA LEU A 12 1.73 2.10 -16.69
C LEU A 12 2.30 0.91 -17.45
N VAL A 13 2.07 0.82 -18.76
CA VAL A 13 2.49 -0.29 -19.62
C VAL A 13 3.08 0.29 -20.89
N LYS A 14 4.34 -0.03 -21.17
CA LYS A 14 5.02 0.37 -22.41
C LYS A 14 5.57 -0.88 -23.08
N ASP A 15 5.33 -1.03 -24.39
CA ASP A 15 5.75 -2.21 -25.18
C ASP A 15 5.30 -3.55 -24.58
N GLY A 16 4.08 -3.59 -24.02
CA GLY A 16 3.51 -4.78 -23.35
C GLY A 16 4.10 -5.08 -21.97
N GLN A 17 4.99 -4.25 -21.44
CA GLN A 17 5.63 -4.43 -20.13
C GLN A 17 5.15 -3.40 -19.11
N TYR A 18 4.83 -3.86 -17.90
CA TYR A 18 4.45 -2.98 -16.79
C TYR A 18 5.67 -2.22 -16.25
N GLN A 19 5.57 -0.88 -16.17
CA GLN A 19 6.66 0.03 -15.80
C GLN A 19 6.58 0.57 -14.36
N GLY A 20 5.52 0.23 -13.62
CA GLY A 20 5.31 0.75 -12.26
C GLY A 20 5.99 -0.08 -11.16
N PRO A 21 6.08 0.47 -9.93
CA PRO A 21 6.55 -0.28 -8.77
C PRO A 21 5.65 -1.50 -8.52
N SER A 22 6.22 -2.70 -8.64
CA SER A 22 5.52 -3.96 -8.43
C SER A 22 5.33 -4.24 -6.94
N HIS A 23 4.06 -4.30 -6.50
CA HIS A 23 3.64 -4.59 -5.11
C HIS A 23 4.22 -3.69 -4.00
N ASP A 24 4.84 -2.56 -4.35
CA ASP A 24 5.36 -1.56 -3.42
C ASP A 24 4.38 -0.37 -3.40
N LEU A 25 3.42 -0.43 -2.47
CA LEU A 25 2.36 0.57 -2.34
C LEU A 25 2.88 1.96 -1.91
N PRO A 26 3.85 2.09 -0.99
CA PRO A 26 4.46 3.39 -0.70
C PRO A 26 5.05 4.06 -1.94
N LYS A 27 5.82 3.33 -2.77
CA LYS A 27 6.34 3.90 -4.02
C LYS A 27 5.23 4.25 -5.02
N LEU A 28 4.15 3.49 -5.07
CA LEU A 28 2.98 3.86 -5.87
C LEU A 28 2.30 5.14 -5.36
N ALA A 29 2.33 5.38 -4.04
CA ALA A 29 1.81 6.60 -3.44
C ALA A 29 2.68 7.82 -3.77
N GLU A 30 4.01 7.68 -3.84
CA GLU A 30 4.92 8.78 -4.26
C GLU A 30 4.68 9.26 -5.69
N LEU A 31 4.19 8.39 -6.57
CA LEU A 31 3.90 8.73 -7.97
C LEU A 31 2.58 9.50 -8.15
N VAL A 32 1.74 9.56 -7.12
CA VAL A 32 0.50 10.35 -7.13
C VAL A 32 0.66 11.51 -6.15
N PRO A 33 0.22 12.73 -6.46
CA PRO A 33 0.35 13.86 -5.53
C PRO A 33 -0.77 13.79 -4.50
N ILE A 34 -0.62 12.85 -3.57
CA ILE A 34 -1.42 12.73 -2.36
C ILE A 34 -0.46 12.87 -1.19
N GLU A 35 -0.82 13.67 -0.20
CA GLU A 35 -0.07 13.71 1.05
C GLU A 35 -0.41 12.47 1.87
N MET A 36 0.61 11.74 2.32
CA MET A 36 0.46 10.54 3.13
C MET A 36 0.95 10.82 4.53
N SER A 37 0.11 10.59 5.52
CA SER A 37 0.51 10.57 6.92
C SER A 37 1.48 9.41 7.20
N ALA A 38 2.22 9.49 8.31
CA ALA A 38 3.10 8.42 8.75
C ALA A 38 2.34 7.09 8.96
N HIS A 39 1.11 7.17 9.48
CA HIS A 39 0.27 5.99 9.70
C HIS A 39 -0.23 5.37 8.40
N GLU A 40 -0.69 6.18 7.43
CA GLU A 40 -1.08 5.66 6.10
C GLU A 40 0.12 5.04 5.38
N THR A 41 1.30 5.66 5.48
CA THR A 41 2.55 5.12 4.91
C THR A 41 2.92 3.77 5.53
N ASP A 42 2.83 3.64 6.86
CA ASP A 42 3.09 2.35 7.53
C ASP A 42 2.08 1.28 7.13
N LEU A 43 0.79 1.63 7.07
CA LEU A 43 -0.27 0.73 6.60
C LEU A 43 0.02 0.21 5.19
N LEU A 44 0.40 1.09 4.26
CA LEU A 44 0.77 0.70 2.90
C LEU A 44 2.00 -0.21 2.86
N ARG A 45 2.99 0.03 3.72
CA ARG A 45 4.18 -0.82 3.83
C ARG A 45 3.79 -2.23 4.31
N ARG A 46 2.95 -2.35 5.34
CA ARG A 46 2.45 -3.64 5.83
C ARG A 46 1.59 -4.36 4.80
N LEU A 47 0.72 -3.65 4.09
CA LEU A 47 -0.07 -4.21 2.99
C LEU A 47 0.79 -4.66 1.81
N SER A 48 1.85 -3.94 1.46
CA SER A 48 2.81 -4.35 0.43
C SER A 48 3.49 -5.66 0.80
N HIS A 49 3.90 -5.77 2.06
CA HIS A 49 4.44 -7.00 2.60
C HIS A 49 3.39 -8.12 2.56
N PHE A 50 2.17 -7.85 3.04
CA PHE A 50 1.07 -8.81 2.98
C PHE A 50 0.79 -9.30 1.56
N ILE A 51 0.65 -8.43 0.55
CA ILE A 51 0.34 -8.82 -0.84
C ILE A 51 1.47 -9.67 -1.45
N ARG A 52 2.74 -9.39 -1.11
CA ARG A 52 3.88 -10.19 -1.57
C ARG A 52 3.80 -11.66 -1.11
N TYR A 53 3.16 -11.91 0.03
CA TYR A 53 3.06 -13.23 0.65
C TYR A 53 1.61 -13.76 0.76
N GLY A 54 0.61 -12.94 0.42
CA GLY A 54 -0.81 -13.26 0.57
C GLY A 54 -1.20 -14.37 -0.39
N GLY A 55 -1.64 -15.50 0.13
CA GLY A 55 -1.98 -16.69 -0.67
C GLY A 55 -0.77 -17.55 -1.10
N ARG A 56 0.46 -17.12 -0.83
CA ARG A 56 1.65 -17.95 -0.96
C ARG A 56 2.12 -18.27 0.45
N TYR A 57 1.86 -19.49 0.94
CA TYR A 57 2.38 -20.01 2.22
C TYR A 57 3.71 -19.33 2.58
N PRO A 58 3.75 -18.43 3.58
CA PRO A 58 4.92 -17.59 3.76
C PRO A 58 5.95 -18.39 4.51
N ILE A 59 6.98 -18.84 3.80
CA ILE A 59 8.30 -18.88 4.40
C ILE A 59 9.09 -17.80 3.66
N PRO A 60 9.15 -16.57 4.21
CA PRO A 60 10.11 -15.59 3.76
C PRO A 60 11.49 -16.26 3.74
N LYS A 61 12.16 -16.23 2.58
CA LYS A 61 13.42 -16.96 2.38
C LYS A 61 14.59 -16.34 3.17
N ARG A 62 14.38 -15.16 3.73
CA ARG A 62 15.37 -14.39 4.50
C ARG A 62 14.86 -14.20 5.91
N ALA A 63 15.69 -14.53 6.91
CA ALA A 63 15.34 -14.39 8.33
C ALA A 63 14.94 -12.96 8.73
N GLN A 64 15.50 -11.95 8.05
CA GLN A 64 15.16 -10.54 8.28
C GLN A 64 13.68 -10.23 7.95
N GLU A 65 13.09 -10.95 7.00
CA GLU A 65 11.69 -10.80 6.59
C GLU A 65 10.72 -11.51 7.55
N LEU A 66 11.24 -12.30 8.51
CA LEU A 66 10.48 -12.94 9.60
C LEU A 66 10.56 -12.18 10.92
N ARG A 67 11.32 -11.07 10.97
CA ARG A 67 11.51 -10.31 12.20
C ARG A 67 10.21 -9.64 12.61
N LEU A 68 9.86 -9.75 13.90
CA LEU A 68 8.77 -8.98 14.47
C LEU A 68 9.11 -7.48 14.43
N LEU A 69 8.13 -6.67 14.02
CA LEU A 69 8.22 -5.22 13.95
C LEU A 69 7.42 -4.61 15.10
N GLU A 70 7.74 -3.37 15.48
CA GLU A 70 6.92 -2.64 16.44
C GLU A 70 5.49 -2.49 15.91
N SER A 71 4.52 -2.84 16.75
CA SER A 71 3.09 -2.73 16.43
C SER A 71 2.59 -1.31 16.70
N PRO A 72 1.61 -0.81 15.91
CA PRO A 72 0.93 0.45 16.19
C PRO A 72 0.26 0.52 17.58
N GLN A 73 -0.08 -0.61 18.22
CA GLN A 73 -0.61 -0.63 19.61
C GLN A 73 0.47 -0.82 20.67
N GLY A 74 1.75 -0.81 20.29
CA GLY A 74 2.87 -1.18 21.17
C GLY A 74 3.17 -2.69 21.15
N GLY A 75 4.37 -3.03 21.59
CA GLY A 75 4.90 -4.41 21.51
C GLY A 75 5.39 -4.77 20.11
N PHE A 76 5.62 -6.07 19.86
CA PHE A 76 6.16 -6.58 18.60
C PHE A 76 5.17 -7.54 17.92
N SER A 77 4.93 -7.35 16.63
CA SER A 77 4.04 -8.18 15.83
C SER A 77 4.65 -8.53 14.48
N ALA A 78 4.09 -9.53 13.79
CA ALA A 78 4.50 -9.80 12.42
C ALA A 78 4.18 -8.58 11.54
N ALA A 79 4.98 -8.36 10.49
CA ALA A 79 4.72 -7.29 9.52
C ALA A 79 3.36 -7.44 8.80
N THR A 80 2.79 -8.65 8.80
CA THR A 80 1.48 -8.98 8.24
C THR A 80 0.33 -8.86 9.23
N THR A 81 0.59 -8.48 10.49
CA THR A 81 -0.47 -8.32 11.48
C THR A 81 -1.40 -7.18 11.07
N TRP A 82 -2.70 -7.47 11.08
CA TRP A 82 -3.80 -6.53 10.86
C TRP A 82 -4.51 -6.30 12.17
N THR A 83 -4.48 -5.07 12.68
CA THR A 83 -5.20 -4.72 13.90
C THR A 83 -6.55 -4.11 13.59
N THR A 84 -7.59 -4.84 13.95
CA THR A 84 -8.96 -4.32 14.00
C THR A 84 -9.25 -3.68 15.37
N PRO A 85 -9.87 -2.48 15.44
CA PRO A 85 -10.46 -1.72 14.33
C PRO A 85 -9.52 -0.69 13.68
N SER A 86 -8.36 -0.38 14.26
CA SER A 86 -7.53 0.77 13.86
C SER A 86 -7.08 0.73 12.39
N ASP A 87 -6.59 -0.42 11.91
CA ASP A 87 -6.13 -0.58 10.53
C ASP A 87 -7.30 -0.55 9.55
N GLN A 88 -8.45 -1.12 9.96
CA GLN A 88 -9.65 -1.10 9.14
C GLN A 88 -10.17 0.34 8.94
N SER A 89 -10.25 1.12 10.01
CA SER A 89 -10.67 2.52 9.93
C SER A 89 -9.71 3.35 9.08
N LEU A 90 -8.40 3.17 9.28
CA LEU A 90 -7.38 3.86 8.50
C LEU A 90 -7.41 3.47 7.01
N PHE A 91 -7.60 2.19 6.72
CA PHE A 91 -7.74 1.69 5.35
C PHE A 91 -8.98 2.28 4.66
N ASN A 92 -10.14 2.24 5.32
CA ASN A 92 -11.37 2.79 4.76
C ASN A 92 -11.23 4.28 4.47
N ALA A 93 -10.68 5.06 5.42
CA ALA A 93 -10.44 6.49 5.23
C ALA A 93 -9.50 6.78 4.05
N LEU A 94 -8.44 5.98 3.87
CA LEU A 94 -7.52 6.10 2.74
C LEU A 94 -8.20 5.74 1.42
N VAL A 95 -9.03 4.69 1.39
CA VAL A 95 -9.80 4.30 0.18
C VAL A 95 -10.76 5.42 -0.21
N GLU A 96 -11.56 5.94 0.72
CA GLU A 96 -12.49 7.04 0.46
C GLU A 96 -11.78 8.31 -0.04
N LYS A 97 -10.58 8.59 0.48
CA LYS A 97 -9.73 9.70 0.00
C LYS A 97 -9.29 9.46 -1.44
N LEU A 98 -8.87 8.25 -1.79
CA LEU A 98 -8.44 7.89 -3.14
C LEU A 98 -9.61 7.90 -4.13
N GLU A 99 -10.79 7.42 -3.73
CA GLU A 99 -12.01 7.39 -4.54
C GLU A 99 -12.47 8.81 -4.90
N ARG A 100 -12.51 9.72 -3.92
CA ARG A 100 -12.81 11.14 -4.18
C ARG A 100 -11.89 11.75 -5.25
N LEU A 101 -10.60 11.46 -5.18
CA LEU A 101 -9.63 11.93 -6.18
C LEU A 101 -9.83 11.29 -7.56
N ILE A 102 -10.37 10.07 -7.63
CA ILE A 102 -10.72 9.38 -8.89
C ILE A 102 -12.02 9.92 -9.46
N ASP A 103 -12.98 10.30 -8.61
CA ASP A 103 -14.31 10.76 -9.02
C ASP A 103 -14.36 12.25 -9.34
N ASP A 104 -13.47 13.06 -8.75
CA ASP A 104 -13.34 14.49 -9.05
C ASP A 104 -13.09 14.68 -10.54
N ARG A 105 -14.15 14.95 -11.32
CA ARG A 105 -14.05 15.26 -12.74
C ARG A 105 -13.16 16.48 -12.87
N SER A 106 -11.93 16.28 -13.35
CA SER A 106 -11.12 17.38 -13.84
C SER A 106 -11.92 18.06 -14.95
N ALA A 107 -12.37 19.29 -14.67
CA ALA A 107 -12.89 20.22 -15.65
C ALA A 107 -11.82 20.60 -16.67
#